data_AF-A0A8T3W103-F1
#
_entry.id   AF-A0A8T3W103-F1
#
_cell.length_a   1.000
_cell.length_b   1.000
_cell.length_c   1.000
_cell.angle_alpha   90.00
_cell.angle_beta   90.00
_cell.angle_gamma   90.00
#
_symmetry.space_group_name_H-M   'P 1'
#
loop_
_entity.id
_entity.type
_entity.pdbx_description
1 polymer ?
#
loop_
_entity_poly.entity_id
_entity_poly.type
_entity_poly.pdbx_seq_one_letter_code
_entity_poly.pdbx_strand_id
1 'polypeptide(L)'
;MGINIGICEMEAKSASCRELRSTIIRAHVDKTEGFEDILQYEDIVDLETAKKAVGDWDAFIKRNRINEETDAVYMSKVKKDEDIALLQPLSKKVCTGWIAMEGLPEDKKQAVLKVASKDDIITGWDQLEFDEMNEMCAKCPLSWDKGRGCIGAFGPDTSKLPEIAAKYNCPITASAPESSKSHKIFTPKDAEALLKEVEILRDALPKEGKVFINRYGGPVDRMEAVAKISVAEGCGWYFF
;
A
#
# COMPACT_ATOMS: atom_id res chain seq x y z
N MET A 1 5.57 -10.88 -17.28
CA MET A 1 5.08 -9.71 -16.53
C MET A 1 5.90 -8.51 -17.05
N GLY A 2 5.86 -7.35 -16.42
CA GLY A 2 6.70 -6.22 -16.81
C GLY A 2 7.41 -5.67 -15.59
N ILE A 3 8.56 -5.05 -15.82
CA ILE A 3 9.35 -4.36 -14.80
C ILE A 3 8.78 -2.95 -14.66
N ASN A 4 8.55 -2.55 -13.43
CA ASN A 4 8.22 -1.21 -13.00
C ASN A 4 9.43 -0.55 -12.32
N ILE A 5 9.33 0.75 -12.12
CA ILE A 5 10.28 1.56 -11.37
C ILE A 5 9.50 2.44 -10.39
N GLY A 6 10.04 2.63 -9.19
CA GLY A 6 9.44 3.42 -8.14
C GLY A 6 10.48 4.09 -7.25
N ILE A 7 10.00 5.01 -6.41
CA ILE A 7 10.79 5.64 -5.34
C ILE A 7 10.35 5.10 -3.98
N CYS A 8 11.22 5.13 -2.99
CA CYS A 8 10.89 4.87 -1.60
C CYS A 8 10.20 6.11 -1.00
N GLU A 9 8.89 6.23 -1.20
CA GLU A 9 8.13 7.44 -0.86
C GLU A 9 8.14 7.76 0.63
N MET A 10 8.26 6.74 1.49
CA MET A 10 8.32 6.92 2.94
C MET A 10 9.60 7.62 3.41
N GLU A 11 10.67 7.58 2.61
CA GLU A 11 11.92 8.30 2.89
C GLU A 11 11.86 9.77 2.45
N ALA A 12 11.10 10.06 1.40
CA ALA A 12 10.94 11.41 0.85
C ALA A 12 10.14 12.31 1.80
N LYS A 13 10.57 13.55 1.99
CA LYS A 13 9.92 14.48 2.93
C LYS A 13 8.67 15.11 2.33
N SER A 14 8.66 15.30 1.01
CA SER A 14 7.52 15.90 0.30
C SER A 14 6.44 14.90 -0.10
N ALA A 15 6.56 13.61 0.28
CA ALA A 15 5.55 12.61 0.04
C ALA A 15 4.24 12.93 0.78
N SER A 16 3.20 13.30 0.05
CA SER A 16 1.88 13.62 0.63
C SER A 16 1.27 12.46 1.43
N CYS A 17 1.56 11.22 1.02
CA CYS A 17 1.06 10.01 1.69
C CYS A 17 1.80 9.67 3.00
N ARG A 18 2.97 10.27 3.26
CA ARG A 18 3.90 9.83 4.30
C ARG A 18 3.31 9.91 5.70
N GLU A 19 2.65 11.01 6.04
CA GLU A 19 2.07 11.21 7.37
C GLU A 19 0.99 10.16 7.65
N LEU A 20 0.08 9.95 6.69
CA LEU A 20 -1.00 8.97 6.81
C LEU A 20 -0.49 7.53 6.86
N ARG A 21 0.50 7.18 6.02
CA ARG A 21 1.15 5.86 6.03
C ARG A 21 1.97 5.60 7.29
N SER A 22 2.47 6.66 7.95
CA SER A 22 3.20 6.53 9.22
C SER A 22 2.26 6.50 10.43
N THR A 23 1.02 6.96 10.26
CA THR A 23 0.03 7.02 11.35
C THR A 23 -0.69 5.70 11.44
N ILE A 24 -0.32 4.88 12.42
CA ILE A 24 -1.00 3.62 12.69
C ILE A 24 -2.29 3.90 13.45
N ILE A 25 -3.41 3.46 12.91
CA ILE A 25 -4.75 3.63 13.47
C ILE A 25 -5.13 2.41 14.30
N ARG A 26 -4.89 1.21 13.75
CA ARG A 26 -5.16 -0.06 14.41
C ARG A 26 -4.05 -1.06 14.15
N ALA A 27 -3.81 -1.94 15.11
CA ALA A 27 -2.94 -3.09 14.95
C ALA A 27 -3.63 -4.33 15.51
N HIS A 28 -3.49 -5.47 14.83
CA HIS A 28 -3.99 -6.75 15.31
C HIS A 28 -2.87 -7.49 16.07
N VAL A 29 -3.25 -8.16 17.15
CA VAL A 29 -2.35 -9.02 17.92
C VAL A 29 -2.95 -10.42 18.07
N ASP A 30 -2.17 -11.43 17.68
CA ASP A 30 -2.58 -12.84 17.82
C ASP A 30 -2.59 -13.30 19.29
N LYS A 31 -1.66 -12.75 20.08
CA LYS A 31 -1.56 -12.99 21.52
C LYS A 31 -2.11 -11.79 22.27
N THR A 32 -3.30 -12.00 22.81
CA THR A 32 -4.09 -10.99 23.50
C THR A 32 -3.71 -10.83 24.98
N GLU A 33 -2.92 -11.77 25.51
CA GLU A 33 -2.41 -11.78 26.89
C GLU A 33 -1.58 -10.52 27.19
N GLY A 34 -1.97 -9.76 28.22
CA GLY A 34 -1.30 -8.52 28.64
C GLY A 34 -1.78 -7.25 27.93
N PHE A 35 -2.77 -7.36 27.04
CA PHE A 35 -3.42 -6.23 26.36
C PHE A 35 -4.93 -6.17 26.62
N GLU A 36 -5.43 -6.91 27.60
CA GLU A 36 -6.86 -7.06 27.89
C GLU A 36 -7.57 -5.72 28.17
N ASP A 37 -6.83 -4.72 28.63
CA ASP A 37 -7.33 -3.38 28.94
C ASP A 37 -7.43 -2.45 27.71
N ILE A 38 -6.81 -2.81 26.59
CA ILE A 38 -6.77 -2.01 25.36
C ILE A 38 -7.31 -2.74 24.12
N LEU A 39 -7.64 -4.02 24.26
CA LEU A 39 -8.25 -4.83 23.20
C LEU A 39 -9.67 -4.37 22.88
N GLN A 40 -9.97 -4.37 21.58
CA GLN A 40 -11.32 -4.18 21.11
C GLN A 40 -12.11 -5.48 21.27
N TYR A 41 -13.34 -5.31 21.73
CA TYR A 41 -14.30 -6.38 21.86
C TYR A 41 -15.55 -5.98 21.10
N GLU A 42 -16.14 -6.96 20.42
CA GLU A 42 -17.41 -6.79 19.75
C GLU A 42 -18.41 -7.79 20.32
N ASP A 43 -19.66 -7.32 20.47
CA ASP A 43 -20.76 -8.17 20.83
C ASP A 43 -21.33 -8.78 19.56
N ILE A 44 -21.21 -10.10 19.43
CA ILE A 44 -21.67 -10.84 18.26
C ILE A 44 -22.70 -11.90 18.64
N VAL A 45 -23.60 -12.20 17.71
CA VAL A 45 -24.51 -13.35 17.79
C VAL A 45 -24.17 -14.30 16.65
N ASP A 46 -23.92 -15.57 16.99
CA ASP A 46 -23.70 -16.64 16.01
C ASP A 46 -24.88 -16.72 15.02
N LEU A 47 -24.61 -16.92 13.73
CA LEU A 47 -25.66 -16.92 12.68
C LEU A 47 -26.83 -17.86 12.97
N GLU A 48 -26.56 -19.07 13.46
CA GLU A 48 -27.61 -20.04 13.75
C GLU A 48 -28.54 -19.55 14.86
N THR A 49 -27.98 -18.91 15.88
CA THR A 49 -28.72 -18.35 17.01
C THR A 49 -29.52 -17.14 16.55
N ALA A 50 -28.90 -16.26 15.75
CA ALA A 50 -29.58 -15.10 15.19
C ALA A 50 -30.76 -15.51 14.31
N LYS A 51 -30.56 -16.43 13.35
CA LYS A 51 -31.61 -16.96 12.47
C LYS A 51 -32.79 -17.56 13.24
N LYS A 52 -32.51 -18.33 14.30
CA LYS A 52 -33.55 -18.91 15.17
C LYS A 52 -34.35 -17.85 15.93
N ALA A 53 -33.68 -16.77 16.37
CA ALA A 53 -34.32 -15.70 17.12
C ALA A 53 -35.18 -14.79 16.21
N VAL A 54 -34.63 -14.30 15.09
CA VAL A 54 -35.33 -13.34 14.21
C VAL A 54 -36.36 -13.98 13.29
N GLY A 55 -36.24 -15.28 13.00
CA GLY A 55 -37.15 -16.00 12.10
C GLY A 55 -36.94 -15.65 10.63
N ASP A 56 -37.52 -14.54 10.17
CA ASP A 56 -37.39 -14.06 8.78
C ASP A 56 -36.04 -13.36 8.57
N TRP A 57 -35.06 -14.17 8.17
CA TRP A 57 -33.67 -13.76 7.99
C TRP A 57 -33.49 -12.72 6.86
N ASP A 58 -34.20 -12.88 5.75
CA ASP A 58 -34.07 -11.99 4.58
C ASP A 58 -34.65 -10.62 4.89
N ALA A 59 -35.79 -10.56 5.59
CA ALA A 59 -36.34 -9.31 6.09
C ALA A 59 -35.42 -8.64 7.10
N PHE A 60 -34.77 -9.42 7.99
CA PHE A 60 -33.81 -8.93 8.98
C PHE A 60 -32.57 -8.30 8.36
N ILE A 61 -31.96 -8.96 7.37
CA ILE A 61 -30.78 -8.42 6.68
C ILE A 61 -31.14 -7.12 5.95
N LYS A 62 -32.27 -7.10 5.23
CA LYS A 62 -32.70 -5.90 4.48
C LYS A 62 -33.01 -4.72 5.39
N ARG A 63 -33.69 -4.93 6.52
CA ARG A 63 -34.06 -3.84 7.44
C ARG A 63 -32.86 -3.25 8.18
N ASN A 64 -31.83 -4.06 8.44
CA ASN A 64 -30.59 -3.61 9.09
C ASN A 64 -29.46 -3.26 8.11
N ARG A 65 -29.63 -3.56 6.81
CA ARG A 65 -28.62 -3.40 5.75
C ARG A 65 -27.32 -4.17 6.07
N ILE A 66 -27.49 -5.41 6.55
CA ILE A 66 -26.37 -6.32 6.80
C ILE A 66 -26.00 -7.01 5.47
N ASN A 67 -24.78 -7.52 5.34
CA ASN A 67 -24.41 -8.32 4.16
C ASN A 67 -25.01 -9.73 4.27
N GLU A 68 -25.47 -10.30 3.15
CA GLU A 68 -26.03 -11.65 3.11
C GLU A 68 -24.98 -12.73 3.40
N GLU A 69 -23.71 -12.44 3.13
CA GLU A 69 -22.55 -13.33 3.37
C GLU A 69 -21.88 -13.10 4.74
N THR A 70 -22.58 -12.50 5.72
CA THR A 70 -22.03 -12.29 7.06
C THR A 70 -21.80 -13.62 7.78
N ASP A 71 -20.70 -13.74 8.52
CA ASP A 71 -20.27 -14.91 9.28
C ASP A 71 -20.86 -14.95 10.71
N ALA A 72 -21.15 -13.77 11.25
CA ALA A 72 -21.88 -13.55 12.50
C ALA A 72 -22.72 -12.26 12.42
N VAL A 73 -23.65 -12.07 13.36
CA VAL A 73 -24.37 -10.80 13.52
C VAL A 73 -23.65 -9.93 14.53
N TYR A 74 -22.99 -8.90 14.05
CA TYR A 74 -22.35 -7.87 14.87
C TYR A 74 -23.42 -6.91 15.39
N MET A 75 -23.58 -6.79 16.71
CA MET A 75 -24.60 -5.93 17.32
C MET A 75 -24.42 -4.46 16.93
N SER A 76 -23.18 -4.02 16.63
CA SER A 76 -22.89 -2.67 16.12
C SER A 76 -23.50 -2.37 14.74
N LYS A 77 -23.93 -3.39 13.99
CA LYS A 77 -24.55 -3.25 12.66
C LYS A 77 -26.08 -3.35 12.72
N VAL A 78 -26.66 -3.76 13.84
CA VAL A 78 -28.12 -3.83 14.02
C VAL A 78 -28.64 -2.44 14.35
N LYS A 79 -29.57 -1.93 13.54
CA LYS A 79 -30.07 -0.54 13.65
C LYS A 79 -31.49 -0.46 14.24
N LYS A 80 -32.23 -1.56 14.23
CA LYS A 80 -33.62 -1.60 14.70
C LYS A 80 -33.68 -1.99 16.17
N ASP A 81 -34.29 -1.13 16.98
CA ASP A 81 -34.38 -1.33 18.44
C ASP A 81 -35.05 -2.65 18.84
N GLU A 82 -36.06 -3.10 18.09
CA GLU A 82 -36.73 -4.39 18.30
C GLU A 82 -35.77 -5.58 18.12
N ASP A 83 -34.91 -5.52 17.11
CA ASP A 83 -33.93 -6.56 16.83
C ASP A 83 -32.77 -6.52 17.82
N ILE A 84 -32.37 -5.30 18.23
CA ILE A 84 -31.38 -5.10 19.29
C ILE A 84 -31.91 -5.77 20.57
N ALA A 85 -33.12 -5.45 21.01
CA ALA A 85 -33.71 -6.03 22.22
C ALA A 85 -33.80 -7.56 22.19
N LEU A 86 -34.01 -8.14 21.00
CA LEU A 86 -34.09 -9.59 20.80
C LEU A 86 -32.71 -10.27 20.81
N LEU A 87 -31.71 -9.65 20.17
CA LEU A 87 -30.39 -10.26 19.94
C LEU A 87 -29.37 -9.90 21.03
N GLN A 88 -29.49 -8.75 21.70
CA GLN A 88 -28.59 -8.30 22.77
C GLN A 88 -28.41 -9.36 23.88
N PRO A 89 -29.47 -10.03 24.38
CA PRO A 89 -29.32 -11.05 25.43
C PRO A 89 -28.62 -12.33 24.95
N LEU A 90 -28.57 -12.55 23.64
CA LEU A 90 -27.95 -13.70 23.00
C LEU A 90 -26.52 -13.39 22.53
N SER A 91 -26.10 -12.12 22.65
CA SER A 91 -24.78 -11.68 22.23
C SER A 91 -23.70 -12.20 23.16
N LYS A 92 -22.56 -12.55 22.57
CA LYS A 92 -21.33 -12.91 23.26
C LYS A 92 -20.30 -11.84 22.95
N LYS A 93 -19.62 -11.40 23.98
CA LYS A 93 -18.48 -10.50 23.86
C LYS A 93 -17.28 -11.29 23.34
N VAL A 94 -16.84 -11.00 22.12
CA VAL A 94 -15.71 -11.66 21.48
C VAL A 94 -14.56 -10.67 21.33
N CYS A 95 -13.36 -11.11 21.67
CA CYS A 95 -12.13 -10.34 21.47
C CYS A 95 -11.80 -10.33 19.98
N THR A 96 -11.69 -9.15 19.37
CA THR A 96 -11.40 -9.05 17.94
C THR A 96 -9.90 -9.12 17.63
N GLY A 97 -9.05 -9.05 18.67
CA GLY A 97 -7.59 -9.00 18.50
C GLY A 97 -7.08 -7.63 18.03
N TRP A 98 -7.98 -6.71 17.66
CA TRP A 98 -7.63 -5.37 17.23
C TRP A 98 -7.45 -4.42 18.41
N ILE A 99 -6.44 -3.57 18.32
CA ILE A 99 -6.15 -2.52 19.29
C ILE A 99 -6.18 -1.19 18.55
N ALA A 100 -6.99 -0.24 19.04
CA ALA A 100 -6.94 1.14 18.58
C ALA A 100 -5.70 1.83 19.16
N MET A 101 -4.91 2.43 18.28
CA MET A 101 -3.67 3.12 18.70
C MET A 101 -3.93 4.55 19.17
N GLU A 102 -5.11 5.11 18.88
CA GLU A 102 -5.50 6.44 19.31
C GLU A 102 -5.59 6.52 20.84
N GLY A 103 -5.05 7.58 21.43
CA GLY A 103 -5.08 7.81 22.89
C GLY A 103 -4.19 6.89 23.73
N LEU A 104 -3.52 5.89 23.14
CA LEU A 104 -2.61 5.02 23.89
C LEU A 104 -1.29 5.75 24.26
N PRO A 105 -0.79 5.52 25.48
CA PRO A 105 0.57 5.87 25.87
C PRO A 105 1.62 5.26 24.92
N GLU A 106 2.73 5.98 24.69
CA GLU A 106 3.77 5.60 23.72
C GLU A 106 4.45 4.26 24.06
N ASP A 107 4.63 3.97 25.35
CA ASP A 107 5.14 2.69 25.84
C ASP A 107 4.25 1.51 25.44
N LYS A 108 2.92 1.68 25.55
CA LYS A 108 1.94 0.66 25.13
C LYS A 108 1.89 0.52 23.61
N LYS A 109 1.95 1.63 22.87
CA LYS A 109 2.03 1.60 21.40
C LYS A 109 3.23 0.79 20.94
N GLN A 110 4.40 1.02 21.52
CA GLN A 110 5.60 0.26 21.17
C GLN A 110 5.50 -1.21 21.58
N ALA A 111 4.84 -1.54 22.69
CA ALA A 111 4.61 -2.93 23.08
C ALA A 111 3.72 -3.65 22.06
N VAL A 112 2.63 -3.03 21.61
CA VAL A 112 1.74 -3.57 20.57
C VAL A 112 2.48 -3.75 19.25
N LEU A 113 3.22 -2.75 18.79
CA LEU A 113 3.96 -2.82 17.51
C LEU A 113 5.10 -3.85 17.49
N LYS A 114 5.57 -4.30 18.65
CA LYS A 114 6.56 -5.39 18.74
C LYS A 114 5.95 -6.77 18.52
N VAL A 115 4.66 -6.93 18.85
CA VAL A 115 3.97 -8.23 18.77
C VAL A 115 3.01 -8.31 17.59
N ALA A 116 2.54 -7.18 17.08
CA ALA A 116 1.68 -7.11 15.90
C ALA A 116 2.44 -7.58 14.65
N SER A 117 1.75 -8.37 13.81
CA SER A 117 2.23 -8.68 12.47
C SER A 117 2.27 -7.40 11.63
N LYS A 118 3.29 -7.24 10.78
CA LYS A 118 3.37 -6.10 9.86
C LYS A 118 2.21 -6.07 8.85
N ASP A 119 1.67 -7.24 8.53
CA ASP A 119 0.59 -7.38 7.57
C ASP A 119 -0.78 -7.04 8.19
N ASP A 120 -0.88 -7.00 9.53
CA ASP A 120 -2.12 -6.71 10.26
C ASP A 120 -2.08 -5.34 10.96
N ILE A 121 -1.54 -4.34 10.23
CA ILE A 121 -1.50 -2.94 10.65
C ILE A 121 -2.36 -2.13 9.70
N ILE A 122 -3.27 -1.34 10.25
CA ILE A 122 -4.10 -0.40 9.50
C ILE A 122 -3.56 0.99 9.78
N THR A 123 -3.12 1.66 8.73
CA THR A 123 -2.63 3.03 8.76
C THR A 123 -3.74 4.02 8.40
N GLY A 124 -3.47 5.32 8.58
CA GLY A 124 -4.37 6.38 8.13
C GLY A 124 -4.52 6.38 6.61
N TRP A 125 -3.53 5.87 5.89
CA TRP A 125 -3.62 5.70 4.43
C TRP A 125 -4.69 4.69 4.05
N ASP A 126 -4.83 3.60 4.80
CA ASP A 126 -5.78 2.52 4.51
C ASP A 126 -7.24 2.90 4.84
N GLN A 127 -7.45 4.06 5.47
CA GLN A 127 -8.78 4.60 5.73
C GLN A 127 -9.29 5.51 4.60
N LEU A 128 -8.43 5.90 3.65
CA LEU A 128 -8.83 6.75 2.53
C LEU A 128 -9.63 5.95 1.49
N GLU A 129 -10.59 6.61 0.87
CA GLU A 129 -11.27 6.08 -0.31
C GLU A 129 -10.35 6.15 -1.54
N PHE A 130 -10.58 5.29 -2.54
CA PHE A 130 -9.72 5.23 -3.74
C PHE A 130 -9.60 6.56 -4.48
N ASP A 131 -10.68 7.35 -4.54
CA ASP A 131 -10.67 8.66 -5.20
C ASP A 131 -9.80 9.68 -4.44
N GLU A 132 -9.83 9.64 -3.10
CA GLU A 132 -8.99 10.50 -2.26
C GLU A 132 -7.51 10.13 -2.40
N MET A 133 -7.19 8.83 -2.43
CA MET A 133 -5.83 8.35 -2.69
C MET A 133 -5.33 8.83 -4.06
N ASN A 134 -6.16 8.70 -5.10
CA ASN A 134 -5.81 9.10 -6.46
C ASN A 134 -5.58 10.61 -6.56
N GLU A 135 -6.45 11.42 -5.96
CA GLU A 135 -6.31 12.87 -5.94
C GLU A 135 -5.03 13.31 -5.21
N MET A 136 -4.73 12.66 -4.08
CA MET A 136 -3.51 12.93 -3.33
C MET A 136 -2.26 12.57 -4.12
N CYS A 137 -2.24 11.40 -4.78
CA CYS A 137 -1.17 10.96 -5.66
C CYS A 137 -0.99 11.87 -6.88
N ALA A 138 -2.09 12.37 -7.47
CA ALA A 138 -2.04 13.26 -8.62
C ALA A 138 -1.43 14.64 -8.28
N LYS A 139 -1.65 15.13 -7.06
CA LYS A 139 -1.10 16.41 -6.56
C LYS A 139 0.26 16.28 -5.87
N CYS A 140 0.73 15.05 -5.65
CA CYS A 140 1.98 14.80 -4.94
C CYS A 140 3.18 15.33 -5.74
N PRO A 141 4.13 16.06 -5.13
CA PRO A 141 5.37 16.50 -5.78
C PRO A 141 6.20 15.34 -6.36
N LEU A 142 6.02 14.14 -5.81
CA LEU A 142 6.69 12.92 -6.23
C LEU A 142 5.99 12.20 -7.38
N SER A 143 4.89 12.73 -7.88
CA SER A 143 4.11 12.13 -8.95
C SER A 143 4.76 12.41 -10.30
N TRP A 144 5.51 11.43 -10.83
CA TRP A 144 6.28 11.60 -12.06
C TRP A 144 5.68 10.86 -13.27
N ASP A 145 4.89 9.80 -13.07
CA ASP A 145 4.24 9.08 -14.18
C ASP A 145 2.87 9.70 -14.52
N LYS A 146 2.88 10.96 -14.97
CA LYS A 146 1.67 11.67 -15.46
C LYS A 146 0.52 11.70 -14.44
N GLY A 147 0.82 11.91 -13.17
CA GLY A 147 -0.19 11.94 -12.11
C GLY A 147 -0.64 10.57 -11.60
N ARG A 148 -0.06 9.46 -12.10
CA ARG A 148 -0.35 8.08 -11.65
C ARG A 148 0.43 7.67 -10.38
N GLY A 149 1.07 8.63 -9.73
CA GLY A 149 1.81 8.43 -8.50
C GLY A 149 3.32 8.32 -8.71
N CYS A 150 3.96 7.76 -7.69
CA CYS A 150 5.41 7.66 -7.54
C CYS A 150 6.01 6.36 -8.12
N ILE A 151 5.20 5.61 -8.88
CA ILE A 151 5.54 4.36 -9.55
C ILE A 151 5.17 4.45 -11.04
N GLY A 152 5.85 3.68 -11.88
CA GLY A 152 5.53 3.62 -13.30
C GLY A 152 6.23 2.48 -14.03
N ALA A 153 5.81 2.22 -15.26
CA ALA A 153 6.33 1.10 -16.04
C ALA A 153 7.72 1.41 -16.63
N PHE A 154 8.71 0.56 -16.35
CA PHE A 154 10.01 0.56 -17.03
C PHE A 154 9.90 -0.16 -18.38
N GLY A 155 9.25 -1.33 -18.43
CA GLY A 155 9.03 -2.05 -19.69
C GLY A 155 8.65 -3.51 -19.49
N PRO A 156 8.33 -4.24 -20.57
CA PRO A 156 8.08 -5.68 -20.46
C PRO A 156 9.35 -6.44 -20.09
N ASP A 157 9.23 -7.65 -19.52
CA ASP A 157 10.38 -8.52 -19.22
C ASP A 157 11.22 -8.85 -20.47
N THR A 158 10.61 -8.74 -21.65
CA THR A 158 11.24 -8.94 -22.97
C THR A 158 11.84 -7.66 -23.56
N SER A 159 11.97 -6.60 -22.76
CA SER A 159 12.60 -5.34 -23.18
C SER A 159 14.05 -5.58 -23.57
N LYS A 160 14.48 -5.03 -24.71
CA LYS A 160 15.90 -5.02 -25.13
C LYS A 160 16.67 -3.83 -24.56
N LEU A 161 16.01 -2.93 -23.83
CA LEU A 161 16.67 -1.76 -23.24
C LEU A 161 17.83 -2.15 -22.31
N PRO A 162 17.73 -3.16 -21.44
CA PRO A 162 18.86 -3.61 -20.62
C PRO A 162 20.05 -4.13 -21.46
N GLU A 163 19.78 -4.86 -22.55
CA GLU A 163 20.85 -5.34 -23.46
C GLU A 163 21.54 -4.19 -24.17
N ILE A 164 20.78 -3.18 -24.61
CA ILE A 164 21.33 -1.96 -25.20
C ILE A 164 22.16 -1.23 -24.16
N ALA A 165 21.64 -1.02 -22.96
CA ALA A 165 22.36 -0.38 -21.86
C ALA A 165 23.69 -1.06 -21.55
N ALA A 166 23.73 -2.40 -21.55
CA ALA A 166 24.97 -3.15 -21.35
C ALA A 166 26.03 -2.84 -22.42
N LYS A 167 25.65 -2.73 -23.70
CA LYS A 167 26.58 -2.37 -24.80
C LYS A 167 27.21 -1.00 -24.62
N TYR A 168 26.49 -0.06 -24.00
CA TYR A 168 26.93 1.32 -23.79
C TYR A 168 27.49 1.57 -22.38
N ASN A 169 27.79 0.52 -21.61
CA ASN A 169 28.32 0.59 -20.25
C ASN A 169 27.41 1.35 -19.27
N CYS A 170 26.11 1.11 -19.35
CA CYS A 170 25.10 1.62 -18.41
C CYS A 170 24.68 0.50 -17.44
N PRO A 171 25.48 0.20 -16.39
CA PRO A 171 25.28 -0.96 -15.52
C PRO A 171 23.98 -0.94 -14.73
N ILE A 172 23.50 0.22 -14.29
CA ILE A 172 22.26 0.32 -13.51
C ILE A 172 21.07 -0.09 -14.37
N THR A 173 20.93 0.52 -15.55
CA THR A 173 19.85 0.21 -16.50
C THR A 173 19.94 -1.23 -17.00
N ALA A 174 21.15 -1.73 -17.25
CA ALA A 174 21.39 -3.12 -17.63
C ALA A 174 20.97 -4.11 -16.53
N SER A 175 21.12 -3.73 -15.26
CA SER A 175 20.78 -4.56 -14.11
C SER A 175 19.30 -4.56 -13.75
N ALA A 176 18.43 -3.83 -14.46
CA ALA A 176 17.01 -3.69 -14.10
C ALA A 176 16.27 -5.04 -13.90
N PRO A 177 16.43 -6.07 -14.77
CA PRO A 177 15.75 -7.36 -14.59
C PRO A 177 16.24 -8.18 -13.38
N GLU A 178 17.49 -8.00 -12.98
CA GLU A 178 18.06 -8.67 -11.80
C GLU A 178 17.69 -7.91 -10.52
N SER A 179 17.75 -6.59 -10.58
CA SER A 179 17.41 -5.70 -9.48
C SER A 179 15.93 -5.78 -9.12
N SER A 180 15.03 -5.99 -10.09
CA SER A 180 13.60 -6.21 -9.81
C SER A 180 13.36 -7.51 -9.05
N LYS A 181 14.00 -8.60 -9.46
CA LYS A 181 13.88 -9.91 -8.79
C LYS A 181 14.42 -9.89 -7.36
N SER A 182 15.55 -9.21 -7.17
CA SER A 182 16.23 -9.10 -5.88
C SER A 182 15.66 -8.00 -4.98
N HIS A 183 14.68 -7.22 -5.45
CA HIS A 183 14.13 -6.06 -4.75
C HIS A 183 15.23 -5.10 -4.27
N LYS A 184 16.23 -4.86 -5.12
CA LYS A 184 17.35 -3.99 -4.78
C LYS A 184 16.88 -2.54 -4.67
N ILE A 185 17.14 -1.94 -3.52
CA ILE A 185 16.97 -0.51 -3.30
C ILE A 185 18.28 0.20 -3.67
N PHE A 186 18.19 1.12 -4.62
CA PHE A 186 19.26 2.01 -5.04
C PHE A 186 19.22 3.30 -4.23
N THR A 187 20.39 3.90 -4.04
CA THR A 187 20.57 5.12 -3.25
C THR A 187 20.42 6.39 -4.10
N PRO A 188 20.30 7.58 -3.48
CA PRO A 188 20.40 8.85 -4.18
C PRO A 188 21.69 9.01 -4.99
N LYS A 189 22.81 8.42 -4.54
CA LYS A 189 24.07 8.44 -5.28
C LYS A 189 24.01 7.58 -6.54
N ASP A 190 23.30 6.45 -6.48
CA ASP A 190 23.04 5.63 -7.67
C ASP A 190 22.09 6.36 -8.64
N ALA A 191 21.18 7.20 -8.14
CA ALA A 191 20.35 8.06 -8.98
C ALA A 191 21.19 9.10 -9.77
N GLU A 192 22.21 9.70 -9.15
CA GLU A 192 23.15 10.57 -9.89
C GLU A 192 23.89 9.83 -11.01
N ALA A 193 24.24 8.55 -10.77
CA ALA A 193 24.83 7.70 -11.80
C ALA A 193 23.82 7.35 -12.90
N LEU A 194 22.56 7.06 -12.53
CA LEU A 194 21.48 6.80 -13.48
C LEU A 194 21.21 8.01 -14.39
N LEU A 195 21.29 9.24 -13.89
CA LEU A 195 21.15 10.45 -14.72
C LEU A 195 22.23 10.51 -15.81
N LYS A 196 23.46 10.08 -15.51
CA LYS A 196 24.54 9.99 -16.51
C LYS A 196 24.27 8.87 -17.52
N GLU A 197 23.74 7.73 -17.08
CA GLU A 197 23.33 6.65 -17.99
C GLU A 197 22.21 7.09 -18.94
N VAL A 198 21.24 7.88 -18.45
CA VAL A 198 20.15 8.45 -19.26
C VAL A 198 20.70 9.30 -20.40
N GLU A 199 21.68 10.16 -20.15
CA GLU A 199 22.33 10.98 -21.19
C GLU A 199 22.98 10.09 -22.26
N ILE A 200 23.75 9.08 -21.84
CA ILE A 200 24.38 8.10 -22.75
C ILE A 200 23.32 7.37 -23.59
N LEU A 201 22.24 6.93 -22.96
CA LEU A 201 21.16 6.19 -23.63
C LEU A 201 20.39 7.05 -24.62
N ARG A 202 20.18 8.35 -24.33
CA ARG A 202 19.55 9.30 -25.26
C ARG A 202 20.37 9.46 -26.54
N ASP A 203 21.69 9.42 -26.44
CA ASP A 203 22.59 9.47 -27.61
C ASP A 203 22.76 8.11 -28.30
N ALA A 204 22.62 7.01 -27.57
CA ALA A 204 22.78 5.65 -28.07
C ALA A 204 21.55 5.13 -28.83
N LEU A 205 20.34 5.39 -28.32
CA LEU A 205 19.09 4.87 -28.90
C LEU A 205 18.90 5.24 -30.39
N PRO A 206 19.23 6.46 -30.85
CA PRO A 206 19.18 6.79 -32.27
C PRO A 206 20.13 5.96 -33.15
N LYS A 207 21.28 5.55 -32.60
CA LYS A 207 22.29 4.75 -33.30
C LYS A 207 21.84 3.29 -33.47
N GLU A 208 21.07 2.75 -32.51
CA GLU A 208 20.45 1.42 -32.63
C GLU A 208 19.29 1.42 -33.64
N GLY A 209 18.65 2.57 -33.86
CA GLY A 209 17.65 2.79 -34.91
C GLY A 209 16.34 3.41 -34.42
N LYS A 210 15.59 4.01 -35.36
CA LYS A 210 14.37 4.80 -35.09
C LYS A 210 13.30 4.07 -34.25
N VAL A 211 13.18 2.75 -34.40
CA VAL A 211 12.21 1.93 -33.64
C VAL A 211 12.54 1.93 -32.14
N PHE A 212 13.82 1.96 -31.78
CA PHE A 212 14.26 1.93 -30.38
C PHE A 212 14.03 3.26 -29.66
N ILE A 213 14.15 4.38 -30.37
CA ILE A 213 13.76 5.70 -29.85
C ILE A 213 12.29 5.68 -29.42
N ASN A 214 11.40 5.26 -30.32
CA ASN A 214 9.96 5.25 -30.05
C ASN A 214 9.57 4.28 -28.93
N ARG A 215 10.29 3.15 -28.81
CA ARG A 215 10.00 2.12 -27.83
C ARG A 215 10.56 2.42 -26.44
N TYR A 216 11.72 3.07 -26.36
CA TYR A 216 12.46 3.25 -25.12
C TYR A 216 12.60 4.71 -24.64
N GLY A 217 12.12 5.69 -25.42
CA GLY A 217 12.06 7.09 -24.98
C GLY A 217 11.25 7.24 -23.68
N GLY A 218 10.03 6.69 -23.63
CA GLY A 218 9.21 6.72 -22.41
C GLY A 218 9.89 6.11 -21.18
N PRO A 219 10.43 4.87 -21.25
CA PRO A 219 11.24 4.29 -20.18
C PRO A 219 12.42 5.16 -19.73
N VAL A 220 13.16 5.76 -20.66
CA VAL A 220 14.30 6.64 -20.35
C VAL A 220 13.84 7.93 -19.64
N ASP A 221 12.74 8.53 -20.09
CA ASP A 221 12.17 9.72 -19.45
C ASP A 221 11.70 9.44 -18.01
N ARG A 222 11.14 8.25 -17.77
CA ARG A 222 10.74 7.81 -16.43
C ARG A 222 11.94 7.58 -15.51
N MET A 223 12.98 6.92 -16.02
CA MET A 223 14.24 6.78 -15.26
C MET A 223 14.83 8.13 -14.88
N GLU A 224 14.83 9.09 -15.81
CA GLU A 224 15.28 10.46 -15.54
C GLU A 224 14.46 11.12 -14.43
N ALA A 225 13.14 10.99 -14.48
CA ALA A 225 12.25 11.60 -13.51
C ALA A 225 12.42 11.00 -12.10
N VAL A 226 12.47 9.66 -11.99
CA VAL A 226 12.76 8.95 -10.73
C VAL A 226 14.10 9.39 -10.15
N ALA A 227 15.14 9.43 -10.98
CA ALA A 227 16.48 9.79 -10.53
C ALA A 227 16.55 11.24 -10.04
N LYS A 228 15.91 12.19 -10.73
CA LYS A 228 15.81 13.58 -10.28
C LYS A 228 15.12 13.70 -8.93
N ILE A 229 14.04 12.97 -8.72
CA ILE A 229 13.30 12.98 -7.45
C ILE A 229 14.15 12.36 -6.34
N SER A 230 14.77 11.20 -6.58
CA SER A 230 15.63 10.53 -5.60
C SER A 230 16.77 11.43 -5.13
N VAL A 231 17.41 12.16 -6.05
CA VAL A 231 18.46 13.14 -5.72
C VAL A 231 17.89 14.33 -4.93
N ALA A 232 16.77 14.90 -5.38
CA ALA A 232 16.17 16.09 -4.76
C ALA A 232 15.65 15.82 -3.34
N GLU A 233 15.05 14.65 -3.11
CA GLU A 233 14.44 14.27 -1.84
C GLU A 233 15.38 13.48 -0.93
N GLY A 234 16.48 12.98 -1.47
CA GLY A 234 17.40 12.09 -0.76
C GLY A 234 16.78 10.75 -0.40
N CYS A 235 15.85 10.24 -1.22
CA CYS A 235 15.18 8.96 -1.01
C CYS A 235 15.73 7.85 -1.93
N GLY A 236 15.59 6.60 -1.51
CA GLY A 236 15.88 5.44 -2.33
C GLY A 236 14.92 5.26 -3.51
N TRP A 237 15.27 4.39 -4.42
CA TRP A 237 14.46 4.03 -5.59
C TRP A 237 14.76 2.59 -6.03
N TYR A 238 13.88 1.96 -6.80
CA TYR A 238 14.00 0.53 -7.12
C TYR A 238 13.24 0.14 -8.39
N PHE A 239 13.62 -1.02 -8.95
CA PHE A 239 12.85 -1.75 -9.95
C PHE A 239 12.04 -2.86 -9.27
N PHE A 240 10.86 -3.22 -9.79
CA PHE A 240 10.03 -4.30 -9.26
C PHE A 240 9.11 -4.92 -10.32
#